data_AF-A0A8J7DEI6-F1
#
_entry.id   AF-A0A8J7DEI6-F1
#
_cell.length_a   1.000
_cell.length_b   1.000
_cell.length_c   1.000
_cell.angle_alpha   90.00
_cell.angle_beta   90.00
_cell.angle_gamma   90.00
#
_symmetry.space_group_name_H-M   'P 1'
#
loop_
_entity.id
_entity.type
_entity.pdbx_description
1 polymer ?
#
loop_
_entity_poly.entity_id
_entity_poly.type
_entity_poly.pdbx_seq_one_letter_code
_entity_poly.pdbx_strand_id
1 'polypeptide(L)' 'MEVLKLTTKIDESGYLNLNIPTQLAAGEVNIVVVVNPVVSETKQQPNYDFSDLLGRLTWQGDAVAMQRTLRDEW' A
#
# COMPACT_ATOMS: atom_id res chain seq x y z
N MET A 1 11.06 -14.11 -23.50
CA MET A 1 10.33 -14.33 -22.24
C MET A 1 9.77 -12.99 -21.83
N GLU A 2 8.45 -12.82 -21.90
CA GLU A 2 7.77 -11.58 -21.53
C GLU A 2 6.98 -11.85 -20.25
N VAL A 3 7.11 -10.97 -19.25
CA VAL A 3 6.43 -11.12 -17.95
C VAL A 3 5.38 -10.02 -17.83
N LEU A 4 4.12 -10.41 -17.95
CA LEU A 4 2.98 -9.51 -17.81
C LEU A 4 2.48 -9.53 -16.36
N LYS A 5 2.50 -8.39 -15.68
CA LYS A 5 1.91 -8.21 -14.33
C LYS A 5 0.55 -7.54 -14.46
N LEU A 6 -0.50 -8.25 -14.08
CA LEU A 6 -1.87 -7.76 -14.08
C LEU A 6 -2.46 -7.87 -12.67
N THR A 7 -3.12 -6.82 -12.20
CA THR A 7 -3.95 -6.85 -10.98
C THR A 7 -5.40 -6.76 -11.42
N THR A 8 -6.21 -7.76 -11.06
CA THR A 8 -7.63 -7.82 -11.42
C THR A 8 -8.44 -8.41 -10.27
N LYS A 9 -9.77 -8.37 -10.38
CA LYS A 9 -10.70 -8.89 -9.39
C LYS A 9 -11.22 -10.26 -9.83
N ILE A 10 -11.45 -11.13 -8.85
CA ILE A 10 -12.24 -12.35 -9.03
C ILE A 10 -13.71 -11.93 -9.05
N ASP A 11 -14.50 -12.49 -9.96
CA ASP A 11 -15.93 -12.20 -10.04
C ASP A 11 -16.73 -12.88 -8.91
N GLU A 12 -18.02 -12.54 -8.80
CA GLU A 12 -18.91 -13.07 -7.75
C GLU A 12 -19.13 -14.59 -7.85
N SER A 13 -18.87 -15.19 -9.01
CA SER A 13 -18.90 -16.64 -9.23
C SER A 13 -17.59 -17.35 -8.88
N GLY A 14 -16.56 -16.61 -8.47
CA GLY A 14 -15.27 -17.18 -8.06
C GLY A 14 -14.29 -17.41 -9.21
N TYR A 15 -14.54 -16.88 -10.40
CA TYR A 15 -13.69 -17.06 -11.57
C TYR A 15 -12.78 -15.85 -11.83
N LEU A 16 -11.55 -16.15 -12.30
CA LEU A 16 -10.57 -15.15 -12.74
C LEU A 16 -10.54 -15.12 -14.27
N ASN A 17 -11.16 -14.11 -14.86
CA ASN A 17 -11.17 -13.93 -16.32
C ASN A 17 -9.95 -13.11 -16.77
N LEU A 18 -9.02 -13.75 -17.48
CA LEU A 18 -7.82 -13.14 -18.03
C LEU A 18 -7.99 -12.93 -19.55
N ASN A 19 -8.21 -11.69 -19.96
CA ASN A 19 -8.17 -11.31 -21.37
C ASN A 19 -6.82 -10.63 -21.67
N ILE A 20 -5.90 -11.36 -22.28
CA ILE A 20 -4.54 -10.90 -22.57
C ILE A 20 -4.45 -10.59 -24.08
N PRO A 21 -4.48 -9.30 -24.48
CA PRO A 21 -4.21 -8.96 -25.87
C PRO A 21 -2.77 -9.31 -26.20
N THR A 22 -2.58 -10.11 -27.25
CA THR A 22 -1.25 -10.56 -27.69
C THR A 22 -1.04 -10.23 -29.16
N GLN A 23 0.21 -9.90 -29.51
CA GLN A 23 0.64 -9.70 -30.90
C GLN A 23 1.32 -10.96 -31.46
N LEU A 24 1.31 -12.07 -30.70
CA LEU A 24 1.86 -13.34 -31.15
C LEU A 24 1.03 -13.88 -32.32
N ALA A 25 1.72 -14.40 -33.33
CA ALA A 25 1.08 -15.16 -34.40
C ALA A 25 0.41 -16.42 -33.83
N ALA A 26 -0.56 -16.97 -34.57
CA ALA A 26 -1.23 -18.20 -34.19
C ALA A 26 -0.20 -19.34 -33.99
N GLY A 27 -0.20 -19.94 -32.79
CA GLY A 27 0.74 -20.98 -32.41
C GLY A 27 0.56 -21.41 -30.96
N GLU A 28 1.32 -22.41 -30.55
CA GLU A 28 1.32 -22.90 -29.17
C GLU A 28 2.07 -21.95 -28.25
N VAL A 29 1.49 -21.67 -27.08
CA VAL A 29 2.07 -20.80 -26.06
C VAL A 29 1.99 -21.45 -24.69
N ASN A 30 3.06 -21.31 -23.91
CA ASN A 30 3.09 -21.73 -22.51
C ASN A 30 2.75 -20.54 -21.61
N ILE A 31 1.76 -20.71 -20.74
CA ILE A 31 1.31 -19.69 -19.79
C ILE A 31 1.55 -20.21 -18.37
N VAL A 32 2.19 -19.40 -17.53
CA VAL A 32 2.35 -19.66 -16.10
C VAL A 32 1.59 -18.58 -15.35
N VAL A 33 0.56 -18.98 -14.60
CA VAL A 33 -0.24 -18.07 -13.77
C VAL A 33 0.12 -18.29 -12.31
N VAL A 34 0.58 -17.23 -11.64
CA VAL A 34 0.83 -17.23 -10.20
C VAL A 34 -0.19 -16.30 -9.56
N VAL A 35 -1.12 -16.85 -8.78
CA VAL A 35 -2.14 -16.09 -8.07
C VAL A 35 -1.70 -15.89 -6.64
N ASN A 36 -1.39 -14.65 -6.28
CA ASN A 36 -1.18 -14.25 -4.90
C ASN A 36 -2.39 -13.44 -4.44
N PRO A 37 -3.15 -13.91 -3.43
CA PRO A 37 -4.26 -13.14 -2.91
C PRO A 37 -3.74 -11.82 -2.35
N VAL A 38 -4.24 -10.71 -2.88
CA VAL A 38 -4.04 -9.41 -2.25
C VAL A 38 -5.01 -9.35 -1.10
N VAL A 39 -4.54 -9.72 0.08
CA VAL A 39 -5.27 -9.43 1.31
C VAL A 39 -5.19 -7.91 1.46
N SER A 40 -6.26 -7.20 1.10
CA SER A 40 -6.41 -5.83 1.53
C SER A 40 -6.39 -5.88 3.04
N GLU A 41 -5.25 -5.54 3.64
CA GLU A 41 -5.25 -5.10 5.02
C GLU A 41 -6.12 -3.84 5.05
N THR A 42 -7.43 -4.01 5.22
CA THR A 42 -8.21 -3.07 6.01
C THR A 42 -7.73 -3.18 7.45
N LYS A 43 -6.42 -2.99 7.67
CA LYS A 43 -5.99 -2.17 8.79
C LYS A 43 -6.63 -0.85 8.49
N GLN A 44 -7.84 -0.66 9.03
CA GLN A 44 -8.27 0.66 9.46
C GLN A 44 -7.01 1.25 10.08
N GLN A 45 -6.38 2.22 9.39
CA GLN A 45 -5.33 2.98 10.03
C GLN A 45 -5.95 3.40 11.36
N PRO A 46 -5.42 2.96 12.51
CA PRO A 46 -6.02 3.33 13.77
C PRO A 46 -6.09 4.85 13.72
N ASN A 47 -7.32 5.37 13.73
CA ASN A 47 -7.52 6.80 13.71
C ASN A 47 -6.97 7.28 15.04
N TYR A 48 -5.73 7.76 15.03
CA TYR A 48 -5.05 8.21 16.23
C TYR A 48 -5.79 9.46 16.74
N ASP A 49 -6.65 9.24 17.73
CA ASP A 49 -7.33 10.31 18.43
C ASP A 49 -6.48 10.72 19.64
N PHE A 50 -5.88 11.90 19.55
CA PHE A 50 -5.10 12.50 20.63
C PHE A 50 -5.92 13.53 21.43
N SER A 51 -7.24 13.55 21.26
CA SER A 51 -8.13 14.49 21.98
C SER A 51 -8.04 14.31 23.50
N ASP A 52 -7.70 13.12 23.97
CA ASP A 52 -7.50 12.79 25.37
C ASP A 52 -6.24 13.45 25.97
N LEU A 53 -5.24 13.78 25.16
CA LEU A 53 -3.99 14.43 25.55
C LEU A 53 -4.05 15.97 25.49
N LEU A 54 -5.06 16.53 24.82
CA LEU A 54 -5.22 17.99 24.70
C LEU A 54 -5.34 18.65 26.08
N GLY A 55 -4.45 19.61 26.35
CA GLY A 55 -4.42 20.35 27.62
C GLY A 55 -3.90 19.54 28.83
N ARG A 56 -3.53 18.26 28.66
CA ARG A 56 -2.92 17.43 29.71
C ARG A 56 -1.40 17.43 29.68
N LEU A 57 -0.83 17.67 28.50
CA LEU A 57 0.60 17.72 28.32
C LEU A 57 1.13 19.14 28.57
N THR A 58 2.10 19.25 29.48
CA THR A 58 2.85 20.48 29.70
C THR A 58 4.28 20.24 29.24
N TRP A 59 4.79 21.11 28.38
CA TRP A 59 6.17 21.04 27.92
C TRP A 59 7.11 21.24 29.11
N GLN A 60 8.05 20.31 29.31
CA GLN A 60 9.11 20.44 30.30
C GLN A 60 10.43 20.74 29.59
N GLY A 61 10.94 21.97 29.79
CA GLY A 61 12.20 22.44 29.20
C GLY A 61 12.04 23.74 28.42
N ASP A 62 13.11 24.18 27.78
CA ASP A 62 13.12 25.38 26.93
C ASP A 62 12.75 25.01 25.49
N ALA A 63 11.51 25.35 25.11
CA ALA A 63 11.00 25.10 23.77
C ALA A 63 11.82 25.82 22.67
N VAL A 64 12.34 27.01 22.96
CA VAL A 64 13.11 27.81 22.01
C VAL A 64 14.50 27.22 21.81
N ALA A 65 15.13 26.76 22.89
CA ALA A 65 16.41 26.06 22.79
C ALA A 65 16.28 24.79 21.94
N MET A 66 15.25 23.96 22.19
CA MET A 66 15.00 22.75 21.42
C MET A 66 14.72 23.05 19.94
N GLN A 67 13.92 24.08 19.66
CA GLN A 67 13.63 24.50 18.29
C GLN A 67 14.89 24.95 17.54
N ARG A 68 15.81 25.65 18.22
CA ARG A 68 17.10 26.06 17.62
C ARG A 68 17.97 24.86 17.31
N THR A 69 18.10 23.90 18.23
CA THR A 69 18.84 22.66 17.99
C THR A 69 18.36 21.94 16.74
N LEU A 70 17.04 21.73 16.59
CA LEU A 70 16.48 21.05 15.42
C LEU A 70 16.69 21.81 14.12
N ARG A 71 16.63 23.16 14.14
CA ARG A 71 16.90 23.97 12.95
C ARG A 71 18.35 23.87 12.53
N ASP A 72 19.27 23.89 13.49
CA ASP A 72 20.70 23.90 13.22
C ASP A 72 21.23 22.50 12.81
N GLU A 73 20.37 21.45 12.84
CA GLU A 73 20.63 20.09 12.34
C GLU A 73 20.34 19.90 10.83
N TRP A 74 19.65 20.84 10.17
CA TRP A 74 19.27 20.79 8.75
C TRP A 74 19.92 21.91 7.94
#